data_AF-A0A2T5VC62-F1
#
_entry.id   AF-A0A2T5VC62-F1
#
_cell.length_a   1.000
_cell.length_b   1.000
_cell.length_c   1.000
_cell.angle_alpha   90.00
_cell.angle_beta   90.00
_cell.angle_gamma   90.00
#
_symmetry.space_group_name_H-M   'P 1'
#
loop_
_entity.id
_entity.type
_entity.pdbx_description
1 polymer ?
#
loop_
_entity_poly.entity_id
_entity_poly.type
_entity_poly.pdbx_seq_one_letter_code
_entity_poly.pdbx_strand_id
1 'polypeptide(L)' 'MIVASVAEINAEGARLAICCPNCARLRYLNIDRLDQKASLEEVAAGLKCTRCLEPEIEVRVMRRDPKTGFWPAESAR' A
#
# COMPACT_ATOMS: atom_id res chain seq x y z
N MET A 1 -8.88 7.64 -14.78
CA MET A 1 -8.05 7.55 -13.56
C MET A 1 -6.71 6.98 -13.99
N ILE A 2 -5.60 7.64 -13.66
CA ILE A 2 -4.26 7.11 -13.95
C ILE A 2 -4.04 5.99 -12.94
N VAL A 3 -4.07 4.75 -13.40
CA VAL A 3 -3.76 3.58 -12.59
C VAL A 3 -2.24 3.49 -12.56
N ALA A 4 -1.61 4.05 -11.51
CA ALA A 4 -0.17 3.97 -11.36
C ALA A 4 0.26 2.52 -11.10
N SER A 5 1.29 2.08 -11.82
CA SER A 5 1.97 0.81 -11.59
C SER A 5 2.82 0.85 -10.32
N VAL A 6 3.13 -0.32 -9.79
CA VAL A 6 4.05 -0.46 -8.65
C VAL A 6 5.41 0.21 -8.94
N ALA A 7 5.92 0.11 -10.18
CA ALA A 7 7.17 0.73 -10.59
C ALA A 7 7.15 2.26 -10.47
N GLU A 8 6.07 2.91 -10.94
CA GLU A 8 5.91 4.37 -10.87
C GLU A 8 5.88 4.84 -9.42
N ILE A 9 5.16 4.11 -8.57
CA ILE A 9 5.04 4.41 -7.14
C ILE A 9 6.39 4.27 -6.43
N ASN A 10 7.16 3.24 -6.78
CA ASN A 10 8.50 3.04 -6.25
C ASN A 10 9.47 4.14 -6.71
N ALA A 11 9.37 4.56 -7.98
CA ALA A 11 10.19 5.64 -8.54
C ALA A 11 9.88 7.01 -7.91
N GLU A 12 8.63 7.24 -7.49
CA GLU A 12 8.23 8.40 -6.67
C GLU A 12 8.79 8.34 -5.23
N GLY A 13 9.45 7.24 -4.86
CA GLY A 13 9.93 6.99 -3.51
C GLY A 13 8.78 6.83 -2.51
N ALA A 14 7.58 6.50 -2.97
CA ALA A 14 6.41 6.23 -2.14
C ALA A 14 6.39 4.75 -1.68
N ARG A 15 5.55 4.46 -0.68
CA ARG A 15 5.34 3.10 -0.15
C ARG A 15 3.94 2.62 -0.46
N LEU A 16 3.74 1.32 -0.41
CA LEU A 16 2.42 0.71 -0.46
C LEU A 16 2.03 0.15 0.90
N ALA A 17 0.75 0.25 1.24
CA ALA A 17 0.18 -0.39 2.40
C ALA A 17 -1.16 -1.03 2.05
N ILE A 18 -1.47 -2.12 2.72
CA ILE A 18 -2.83 -2.68 2.75
C ILE A 18 -3.58 -2.13 3.96
N CYS A 19 -4.85 -1.82 3.75
CA CYS A 19 -5.83 -1.52 4.78
C CYS A 19 -6.95 -2.55 4.67
N CYS A 20 -7.14 -3.36 5.70
CA CYS A 20 -8.27 -4.28 5.74
C CYS A 20 -9.53 -3.53 6.20
N PRO A 21 -10.60 -3.46 5.40
CA PRO A 21 -11.84 -2.76 5.78
C PRO A 21 -12.57 -3.45 6.93
N ASN A 22 -12.41 -4.78 7.05
CA ASN A 22 -13.09 -5.59 8.05
C ASN A 22 -12.45 -5.45 9.45
N CYS A 23 -11.12 -5.55 9.56
CA CYS A 23 -10.43 -5.51 10.86
C CYS A 23 -9.56 -4.25 11.10
N ALA A 24 -9.68 -3.24 10.23
CA ALA A 24 -8.92 -1.99 10.25
C ALA A 24 -7.39 -2.16 10.29
N ARG A 25 -6.88 -3.34 9.92
CA ARG A 25 -5.44 -3.63 9.96
C ARG A 25 -4.74 -2.90 8.83
N LEU A 26 -3.83 -2.00 9.19
CA LEU A 26 -2.87 -1.38 8.28
C LEU A 26 -1.55 -2.16 8.29
N ARG A 27 -0.99 -2.44 7.12
CA ARG A 27 0.35 -3.04 7.00
C ARG A 27 1.06 -2.55 5.75
N TYR A 28 2.31 -2.12 5.89
CA TYR A 28 3.16 -1.85 4.73
C TYR A 28 3.46 -3.12 3.93
N LEU A 29 3.41 -2.99 2.62
CA LEU A 29 3.87 -4.01 1.69
C LEU A 29 5.36 -3.82 1.43
N ASN A 30 6.07 -4.93 1.23
CA ASN A 30 7.42 -4.89 0.69
C ASN A 30 7.30 -4.75 -0.84
N ILE A 31 7.53 -3.53 -1.33
CA ILE A 31 7.33 -3.18 -2.74
C ILE A 31 8.23 -3.97 -3.69
N ASP A 32 9.43 -4.36 -3.25
CA ASP A 32 10.39 -5.14 -4.04
C ASP A 32 9.92 -6.59 -4.30
N ARG A 33 8.94 -7.06 -3.53
CA ARG A 33 8.34 -8.40 -3.68
C ARG A 33 7.09 -8.40 -4.55
N LEU A 34 6.66 -7.23 -5.03
CA LEU A 34 5.49 -7.09 -5.89
C LEU A 34 5.91 -7.08 -7.36
N ASP A 35 4.99 -7.49 -8.25
CA ASP A 35 5.19 -7.29 -9.67
C ASP A 35 5.19 -5.78 -9.97
N GLN A 36 6.32 -5.30 -10.49
CA GLN A 36 6.53 -3.88 -10.75
C GLN A 36 5.61 -3.35 -11.86
N LYS A 37 5.09 -4.23 -12.73
CA LYS A 37 4.15 -3.87 -13.80
C LYS A 37 2.69 -3.89 -13.35
N ALA A 38 2.40 -4.51 -12.21
CA ALA A 38 1.04 -4.61 -11.71
C ALA A 38 0.50 -3.24 -11.29
N SER A 39 -0.78 -3.05 -11.53
CA SER A 39 -1.59 -1.99 -10.95
C SER A 39 -1.88 -2.25 -9.47
N LEU A 40 -2.33 -1.21 -8.75
CA LEU A 40 -2.81 -1.34 -7.38
C LEU A 40 -3.98 -2.33 -7.23
N GLU A 41 -4.86 -2.37 -8.23
CA GLU A 41 -6.03 -3.25 -8.25
C GLU A 41 -5.61 -4.71 -8.38
N GLU A 42 -4.66 -5.00 -9.28
CA GLU A 42 -4.08 -6.35 -9.43
C GLU A 42 -3.34 -6.80 -8.16
N VAL A 43 -2.59 -5.89 -7.53
CA VAL A 43 -1.94 -6.17 -6.24
C VAL A 43 -2.98 -6.46 -5.16
N ALA A 44 -4.07 -5.69 -5.09
CA ALA A 44 -5.13 -5.90 -4.11
C ALA A 44 -5.83 -7.26 -4.29
N ALA A 45 -6.18 -7.60 -5.54
CA ALA A 45 -6.85 -8.85 -5.88
C ALA A 45 -6.02 -10.11 -5.54
N GLY A 46 -4.69 -10.00 -5.55
CA GLY A 46 -3.78 -11.10 -5.20
C GLY A 46 -3.54 -11.28 -3.69
N LEU A 47 -4.16 -10.45 -2.84
CA LEU A 47 -3.86 -10.40 -1.42
C LEU A 47 -5.13 -10.62 -0.58
N LYS A 48 -4.92 -11.00 0.68
CA LYS A 48 -5.96 -11.09 1.71
C LYS A 48 -5.42 -10.62 3.03
N CYS A 49 -6.31 -10.19 3.93
CA CYS A 49 -5.90 -9.84 5.28
C CYS A 49 -5.33 -11.06 6.01
N THR A 50 -4.09 -10.98 6.49
CA THR A 50 -3.47 -12.11 7.22
C THR A 50 -4.10 -12.35 8.60
N ARG A 51 -4.93 -11.43 9.10
CA ARG A 51 -5.58 -11.52 10.41
C ARG A 51 -6.99 -12.10 10.33
N CYS A 52 -7.86 -11.51 9.50
CA CYS A 52 -9.27 -11.92 9.38
C CYS A 52 -9.59 -12.66 8.08
N LEU A 53 -8.59 -12.89 7.22
CA LEU A 53 -8.72 -13.57 5.93
C LEU A 53 -9.62 -12.89 4.90
N GLU A 54 -10.08 -11.67 5.18
CA GLU A 54 -10.83 -10.82 4.25
C GLU A 54 -10.10 -10.73 2.89
N PRO A 55 -10.70 -11.23 1.80
CA PRO A 55 -10.12 -11.11 0.46
C PRO A 55 -10.25 -9.69 -0.11
N GLU A 56 -11.26 -8.93 0.31
CA GLU A 56 -11.44 -7.55 -0.16
C GLU A 56 -10.56 -6.61 0.68
N ILE A 57 -9.32 -6.41 0.25
CA ILE A 57 -8.41 -5.47 0.89
C ILE A 57 -8.19 -4.23 0.02
N GLU A 58 -8.01 -3.10 0.68
CA GLU A 58 -7.68 -1.85 0.01
C GLU A 58 -6.16 -1.68 0.00
N VAL A 59 -5.57 -1.44 -1.17
CA VAL A 59 -4.16 -1.04 -1.29
C VAL A 59 -4.07 0.47 -1.45
N ARG A 60 -3.26 1.11 -0.61
CA ARG A 60 -3.08 2.56 -0.60
C ARG A 60 -1.62 2.93 -0.89
N VAL A 61 -1.45 3.99 -1.67
CA VAL A 61 -0.17 4.68 -1.81
C VAL A 61 0.06 5.55 -0.59
N MET A 62 1.16 5.28 0.09
CA MET A 62 1.61 6.01 1.25
C MET A 62 2.73 6.92 0.78
N ARG A 63 2.53 8.23 0.90
CA ARG A 63 3.56 9.23 0.61
C ARG A 63 4.13 9.75 1.92
N ARG A 64 5.41 10.09 1.90
CA ARG A 64 6.06 10.78 3.02
C ARG A 64 5.41 12.15 3.17
N ASP A 65 5.19 12.58 4.41
CA ASP A 65 4.73 13.94 4.68
C ASP A 65 5.82 14.93 4.20
N PRO A 66 5.50 15.87 3.30
CA PRO A 66 6.50 16.76 2.71
C PRO A 66 7.01 17.83 3.69
N LYS A 67 6.28 18.09 4.78
CA LYS A 67 6.66 19.08 5.81
C LYS A 67 7.54 18.46 6.89
N THR A 68 7.22 17.24 7.31
CA THR A 68 7.88 16.59 8.46
C THR A 68 8.85 15.49 8.05
N GLY A 69 8.76 14.98 6.82
CA GLY A 69 9.61 13.90 6.33
C GLY A 69 9.27 12.52 6.92
N PHE A 70 8.24 12.41 7.76
CA PHE A 70 7.80 11.15 8.35
C PHE A 70 6.83 10.39 7.44
N TRP A 71 6.83 9.06 7.55
CA TRP A 71 5.80 8.24 6.94
C TRP A 71 4.49 8.33 7.76
N PRO A 72 3.30 8.21 7.14
CA PRO A 72 2.03 8.39 7.88
C PRO A 72 1.79 7.37 9.01
N ALA A 73 2.46 6.21 9.02
CA ALA A 73 2.40 5.28 10.16
C ALA A 73 3.48 5.55 11.23
N GLU A 74 4.40 6.49 10.97
CA GLU A 74 5.44 6.94 11.92
C GLU A 74 5.07 8.28 12.58
N SER A 75 4.12 9.04 12.02
CA SER A 75 3.63 10.30 12.61
C SER A 75 2.62 10.11 13.74
N ALA A 76 2.64 8.97 14.44
CA ALA A 76 1.82 8.75 15.62
C ALA A 76 2.49 9.35 16.86
N ARG A 77 2.55 10.69 16.94
CA ARG A 77 2.49 11.47 18.19
C ARG A 77 2.39 12.96 17.92
#